data_AF-A0A9X7K0G2-F1
#
_entry.id   AF-A0A9X7K0G2-F1
#
_cell.length_a   1.000
_cell.length_b   1.000
_cell.length_c   1.000
_cell.angle_alpha   90.00
_cell.angle_beta   90.00
_cell.angle_gamma   90.00
#
_symmetry.space_group_name_H-M   'P 1'
#
loop_
_entity.id
_entity.type
_entity.pdbx_description
1 polymer ?
#
loop_
_entity_poly.entity_id
_entity_poly.type
_entity_poly.pdbx_seq_one_letter_code
_entity_poly.pdbx_strand_id
1 'polypeptide(L)'
;MKQLPKEYYELLEQLQAVDFALVDLTLYLDTHPTDYQAIQQFNQLAQKRKQLKKQFESCYGPLQQYGNSYSNYPWNWNDSPWPWQV
;
A
#
# COMPACT_ATOMS: atom_id res chain seq x y z
N MET A 1 16.39 3.71 -16.12
CA MET A 1 15.32 4.08 -15.15
C MET A 1 15.96 4.98 -14.10
N LYS A 2 15.22 5.96 -13.57
CA LYS A 2 15.73 6.78 -12.45
C LYS A 2 15.94 5.88 -11.24
N GLN A 3 17.13 5.90 -10.66
CA GLN A 3 17.41 5.17 -9.43
C GLN A 3 16.79 5.95 -8.27
N LEU A 4 15.99 5.26 -7.46
CA LEU A 4 15.29 5.86 -6.32
C LEU A 4 16.08 5.64 -5.02
N PRO A 5 15.84 6.46 -3.99
CA PRO A 5 16.49 6.29 -2.69
C PRO A 5 16.13 4.93 -2.07
N LYS A 6 17.00 4.36 -1.22
CA LYS A 6 16.82 3.03 -0.61
C LYS A 6 15.48 2.95 0.15
N GLU A 7 15.13 4.04 0.82
CA GLU A 7 13.91 4.20 1.61
C GLU A 7 12.63 4.01 0.78
N TYR A 8 12.69 4.31 -0.53
CA TYR A 8 11.57 4.03 -1.44
C TYR A 8 11.26 2.54 -1.48
N TYR A 9 12.30 1.71 -1.68
CA TYR A 9 12.17 0.26 -1.80
C TYR A 9 11.72 -0.35 -0.47
N GLU A 10 12.31 0.09 0.65
CA GLU A 10 11.95 -0.39 1.98
C GLU A 10 10.50 -0.07 2.34
N LEU A 11 10.01 1.12 1.98
CA LEU A 11 8.63 1.51 2.25
C LEU A 11 7.64 0.80 1.31
N LEU A 12 8.04 0.60 0.05
CA LEU A 12 7.25 -0.16 -0.92
C LEU A 12 7.11 -1.62 -0.49
N GLU A 13 8.20 -2.27 -0.09
CA GLU A 13 8.23 -3.65 0.38
C GLU A 13 7.33 -3.81 1.63
N GLN A 14 7.41 -2.88 2.58
CA GLN A 14 6.53 -2.89 3.75
C GLN A 14 5.06 -2.75 3.38
N LEU A 15 4.73 -1.89 2.42
CA LEU A 15 3.36 -1.72 1.95
C LEU A 15 2.87 -3.00 1.26
N GLN A 16 3.69 -3.62 0.40
CA GLN A 16 3.38 -4.87 -0.29
C GLN A 16 3.19 -6.03 0.69
N ALA A 17 4.02 -6.14 1.72
CA ALA A 17 3.88 -7.17 2.76
C ALA A 17 2.56 -7.03 3.53
N VAL A 18 2.15 -5.80 3.86
CA VAL A 18 0.86 -5.53 4.51
C VAL A 18 -0.31 -5.82 3.56
N ASP A 19 -0.20 -5.43 2.29
CA ASP A 19 -1.21 -5.73 1.27
C ASP A 19 -1.39 -7.25 1.09
N PHE A 20 -0.29 -8.02 1.06
CA PHE A 20 -0.34 -9.48 1.02
C PHE A 20 -1.05 -10.08 2.24
N ALA A 21 -0.68 -9.65 3.45
CA ALA A 21 -1.31 -10.15 4.67
C ALA A 21 -2.81 -9.82 4.75
N LEU A 22 -3.23 -8.67 4.21
CA LEU A 22 -4.64 -8.31 4.11
C LEU A 22 -5.41 -9.23 3.16
N VAL A 23 -4.83 -9.56 1.99
CA VAL A 23 -5.42 -10.52 1.05
C VAL A 23 -5.56 -11.90 1.71
N ASP A 24 -4.50 -12.38 2.36
CA ASP A 24 -4.50 -13.69 3.03
C ASP A 24 -5.54 -13.76 4.16
N LEU A 25 -5.63 -12.72 5.00
CA LEU A 25 -6.65 -12.63 6.04
C LEU A 25 -8.07 -12.55 5.48
N THR A 26 -8.29 -11.86 4.35
CA THR A 26 -9.59 -11.87 3.67
C THR A 26 -9.98 -13.29 3.28
N LEU A 27 -9.08 -14.03 2.62
CA LEU A 27 -9.34 -15.42 2.21
C LEU A 27 -9.60 -16.34 3.42
N TYR A 28 -8.86 -16.16 4.52
CA TYR A 28 -9.09 -16.90 5.76
C TYR A 28 -10.47 -16.57 6.36
N LEU A 29 -10.81 -15.28 6.49
CA LEU A 29 -12.06 -14.82 7.09
C LEU A 29 -13.31 -15.19 6.28
N ASP A 30 -13.19 -15.36 4.96
CA ASP A 30 -14.27 -15.89 4.11
C ASP A 30 -14.73 -17.28 4.58
N THR A 31 -13.83 -18.06 5.19
CA THR A 31 -14.12 -19.39 5.75
C THR A 31 -14.30 -19.40 7.28
N HIS A 32 -13.78 -18.40 7.98
CA HIS A 32 -13.85 -18.26 9.45
C HIS A 32 -14.41 -16.89 9.88
N PRO A 33 -15.66 -16.55 9.53
CA PRO A 33 -16.19 -15.18 9.68
C PRO A 33 -16.44 -14.74 11.14
N THR A 34 -16.32 -15.65 12.10
CA THR A 34 -16.53 -15.37 13.54
C THR A 34 -15.24 -15.35 14.34
N ASP A 35 -14.08 -15.52 13.68
CA ASP A 35 -12.77 -15.45 14.32
C ASP A 35 -12.43 -13.98 14.65
N TYR A 36 -12.76 -13.59 15.89
CA TYR A 36 -12.54 -12.23 16.38
C TYR A 36 -11.07 -11.80 16.31
N GLN A 37 -10.12 -12.71 16.53
CA GLN A 37 -8.69 -12.38 16.52
C GLN A 37 -8.22 -12.05 15.10
N ALA A 38 -8.62 -12.87 14.12
CA ALA A 38 -8.32 -12.61 12.72
C ALA A 38 -8.97 -11.30 12.22
N ILE A 39 -10.20 -10.99 12.65
CA ILE A 39 -10.86 -9.70 12.36
C ILE A 39 -10.07 -8.54 12.96
N GLN A 40 -9.62 -8.65 14.20
CA GLN A 40 -8.83 -7.62 14.85
C GLN A 40 -7.48 -7.40 14.14
N GLN A 41 -6.80 -8.48 13.75
CA GLN A 41 -5.56 -8.42 12.99
C GLN A 41 -5.75 -7.75 11.63
N PHE A 42 -6.83 -8.09 10.92
CA PHE A 42 -7.19 -7.45 9.66
C PHE A 42 -7.36 -5.95 9.83
N ASN A 43 -8.12 -5.51 10.84
CA ASN A 43 -8.35 -4.09 11.11
C ASN A 43 -7.06 -3.34 11.47
N GLN A 44 -6.18 -3.95 12.26
CA GLN A 44 -4.87 -3.37 12.59
C GLN A 44 -3.99 -3.20 11.36
N LEU A 45 -3.94 -4.21 10.48
CA LEU A 45 -3.19 -4.15 9.24
C LEU A 45 -3.79 -3.15 8.25
N ALA A 46 -5.13 -3.05 8.17
CA ALA A 46 -5.79 -2.07 7.31
C ALA A 46 -5.46 -0.63 7.74
N GLN A 47 -5.39 -0.37 9.05
CA GLN A 47 -4.93 0.91 9.58
C GLN A 47 -3.46 1.17 9.25
N LYS A 48 -2.59 0.16 9.44
CA LYS A 48 -1.15 0.26 9.12
C LYS A 48 -0.94 0.54 7.62
N ARG A 49 -1.67 -0.15 6.74
CA ARG A 49 -1.66 0.07 5.29
C ARG A 49 -1.98 1.52 4.94
N LYS A 50 -3.02 2.09 5.55
CA LYS A 50 -3.42 3.50 5.31
C LYS A 50 -2.30 4.47 5.72
N GLN A 51 -1.61 4.20 6.82
CA GLN A 51 -0.47 5.02 7.28
C GLN A 51 0.72 4.92 6.33
N LEU A 52 1.13 3.70 5.95
CA LEU A 52 2.22 3.45 5.02
C LEU A 52 1.95 4.07 3.65
N LYS A 53 0.74 3.88 3.10
CA LYS A 53 0.30 4.50 1.85
C LYS A 53 0.44 6.02 1.92
N LYS A 54 -0.09 6.65 2.97
CA LYS A 54 -0.01 8.11 3.14
C LYS A 54 1.45 8.60 3.20
N GLN A 55 2.29 7.89 3.95
CA GLN A 55 3.72 8.21 4.05
C GLN A 55 4.39 8.11 2.67
N PHE A 56 4.17 7.00 1.96
CA PHE A 56 4.73 6.78 0.64
C PHE A 56 4.31 7.87 -0.34
N GLU A 57 3.02 8.15 -0.41
CA GLU A 57 2.48 9.14 -1.36
C GLU A 57 2.98 10.56 -1.08
N SER A 58 3.21 10.89 0.20
CA SER A 58 3.77 12.19 0.58
C SER A 58 5.22 12.39 0.13
N CYS A 59 5.98 11.30 -0.05
CA CYS A 59 7.40 11.35 -0.42
C CYS A 59 7.61 11.12 -1.92
N TYR A 60 6.83 10.21 -2.52
CA TYR A 60 7.14 9.63 -3.83
C TYR A 60 6.02 9.79 -4.87
N GLY A 61 4.86 10.32 -4.48
CA GLY A 61 3.73 10.54 -5.39
C GLY A 61 2.69 9.42 -5.39
N PRO A 62 1.66 9.52 -6.23
CA PRO A 62 0.46 8.71 -6.14
C PRO A 62 0.69 7.23 -6.44
N LEU A 63 0.08 6.35 -5.65
CA LEU A 63 0.15 4.89 -5.84
C LEU A 63 -1.00 4.30 -6.67
N GLN A 64 -2.18 4.96 -6.70
CA GLN A 64 -3.39 4.42 -7.32
C GLN A 64 -4.14 5.45 -8.20
N GLN A 65 -4.75 4.99 -9.29
CA GLN A 65 -5.56 5.81 -10.20
C GLN A 65 -7.00 6.04 -9.72
N TYR A 66 -7.75 6.80 -10.53
CA TYR A 66 -9.20 6.93 -10.46
C TYR A 66 -9.69 7.52 -9.12
N GLY A 67 -8.95 8.50 -8.60
CA GLY A 67 -9.30 9.23 -7.37
C GLY A 67 -8.89 8.52 -6.08
N ASN A 68 -8.22 7.37 -6.14
CA ASN A 68 -7.76 6.66 -4.95
C ASN A 68 -6.50 7.28 -4.31
N SER A 69 -5.75 8.07 -5.08
CA SER A 69 -4.58 8.83 -4.62
C SER A 69 -4.67 10.26 -5.14
N TYR A 70 -4.16 11.21 -4.36
CA TYR A 70 -4.09 12.60 -4.81
C TYR A 70 -2.88 12.80 -5.73
N SER A 71 -3.08 13.49 -6.85
CA SER A 71 -1.98 13.95 -7.71
C SER A 71 -1.42 15.25 -7.17
N ASN A 72 -0.12 15.48 -7.42
CA ASN A 72 0.49 16.79 -7.28
C ASN A 72 0.24 17.64 -8.54
N TYR A 73 0.66 18.91 -8.46
CA TYR A 73 0.79 19.80 -9.61
C TYR A 73 2.29 20.04 -9.92
N PRO A 74 2.73 19.89 -11.18
CA PRO A 74 1.98 19.40 -12.34
C PRO A 74 1.59 17.92 -12.21
N TRP A 75 0.70 17.44 -13.09
CA TRP A 75 0.22 16.05 -13.11
C TRP A 75 1.39 15.05 -13.05
N ASN A 76 1.50 14.32 -11.95
CA ASN A 76 2.66 13.47 -11.64
C ASN A 76 2.31 11.98 -11.59
N TRP A 77 1.10 11.59 -12.01
CA TRP A 77 0.79 10.19 -12.20
C TRP A 77 1.74 9.58 -13.24
N ASN A 78 1.97 10.22 -14.39
CA ASN A 78 2.79 9.62 -15.45
C ASN A 78 4.30 9.51 -15.12
N ASP A 79 4.73 9.89 -13.92
CA ASP A 79 6.12 9.81 -13.49
C ASP A 79 6.54 8.36 -13.21
N SER A 80 7.74 8.01 -13.65
CA SER A 80 8.33 6.68 -13.45
C SER A 80 9.45 6.72 -12.41
N PRO A 81 9.75 5.60 -11.73
CA PRO A 81 9.17 4.26 -11.91
C PRO A 81 7.88 4.02 -11.11
N TRP A 82 7.00 3.19 -11.69
CA TRP A 82 5.81 2.67 -11.02
C TRP A 82 6.15 1.59 -9.99
N PRO A 83 5.37 1.41 -8.93
CA PRO A 83 5.57 0.35 -7.93
C PRO A 83 5.65 -1.08 -8.48
N TRP A 84 5.10 -1.36 -9.67
CA TRP A 84 5.15 -2.66 -10.35
C TRP A 84 6.26 -2.77 -11.41
N GLN A 85 7.03 -1.70 -11.63
CA GLN A 85 8.17 -1.69 -12.57
C GLN A 85 9.51 -1.90 -11.87
N VAL A 86 9.49 -2.03 -10.54
CA VAL A 86 10.65 -2.14 -9.67
C VAL A 86 10.84 -3.57 -9.19
#